data_AF-A0A5E9FW59-F1
#
_entry.id   AF-A0A5E9FW59-F1
#
_cell.length_a   1.000
_cell.length_b   1.000
_cell.length_c   1.000
_cell.angle_alpha   90.00
_cell.angle_beta   90.00
_cell.angle_gamma   90.00
#
_symmetry.space_group_name_H-M   'P 1'
#
loop_
_entity.id
_entity.type
_entity.pdbx_description
1 polymer ?
#
loop_
_entity_poly.entity_id
_entity_poly.type
_entity_poly.pdbx_seq_one_letter_code
_entity_poly.pdbx_strand_id
1 'polypeptide(L)' 'MARQRLTIGTFGDINTRQTPTGRYEARTRYRDWDGHARLVQASGTTANAAERALKAKLANRDLFSNPPTQR' A
#
# COMPACT_ATOMS: atom_id res chain seq x y z
N MET A 1 10.89 11.04 20.18
CA MET A 1 9.54 11.33 19.66
C MET A 1 8.74 10.04 19.63
N ALA A 2 7.60 9.98 20.30
CA ALA A 2 6.75 8.79 20.36
C ALA A 2 6.25 8.46 18.95
N ARG A 3 6.60 7.28 18.41
CA ARG A 3 6.10 6.83 17.11
C ARG A 3 4.62 6.50 17.28
N GLN A 4 3.75 7.45 16.94
CA GLN A 4 2.30 7.26 16.93
C GLN A 4 1.95 5.96 16.21
N ARG A 5 1.09 5.16 16.84
CA ARG A 5 0.60 3.90 16.27
C ARG A 5 -0.12 4.23 14.97
N LEU A 6 0.28 3.60 13.85
CA LEU A 6 -0.37 3.75 12.55
C LEU A 6 -1.88 3.49 12.69
N THR A 7 -2.68 4.51 12.42
CA THR A 7 -4.15 4.47 12.41
C THR A 7 -4.63 3.50 11.32
N ILE A 8 -5.80 2.89 11.52
CA ILE A 8 -6.46 2.06 10.48
C ILE A 8 -6.63 2.89 9.20
N GLY A 9 -6.38 2.29 8.04
CA GLY A 9 -6.33 3.01 6.75
C GLY A 9 -5.01 3.74 6.47
N THR A 10 -4.01 3.64 7.35
CA THR A 10 -2.69 4.26 7.14
C THR A 10 -1.69 3.23 6.59
N PHE A 11 -0.79 3.69 5.72
CA PHE A 11 0.36 2.93 5.28
C PHE A 11 1.63 3.42 5.99
N GLY A 12 2.56 2.49 6.24
CA GLY A 12 3.89 2.83 6.76
C GLY A 12 4.82 3.37 5.67
N ASP A 13 6.12 3.35 5.96
CA ASP A 13 7.16 3.80 5.03
C ASP A 13 7.06 3.09 3.67
N ILE A 14 6.91 3.88 2.60
CA ILE A 14 6.92 3.37 1.23
C ILE A 14 8.36 3.15 0.82
N ASN A 15 8.69 1.90 0.51
CA ASN A 15 10.00 1.54 0.01
C ASN A 15 9.92 1.38 -1.51
N THR A 16 10.70 2.17 -2.24
CA THR A 16 10.85 2.03 -3.69
C THR A 16 12.19 1.36 -4.01
N ARG A 17 12.18 0.41 -4.93
CA ARG A 17 13.40 -0.23 -5.46
C ARG A 17 13.35 -0.30 -6.96
N GLN A 18 14.50 -0.23 -7.61
CA GLN A 18 14.60 -0.55 -9.03
C GLN A 18 14.66 -2.08 -9.19
N THR A 19 13.87 -2.59 -10.13
CA THR A 19 13.84 -4.00 -10.49
C THR A 19 14.84 -4.29 -11.60
N PRO A 20 15.32 -5.54 -11.74
CA PRO A 20 16.28 -5.91 -12.79
C PRO A 20 15.79 -5.64 -14.21
N THR A 21 14.47 -5.53 -14.39
CA THR A 21 13.82 -5.23 -15.68
C THR A 21 13.77 -3.73 -15.99
N GLY A 22 14.42 -2.88 -15.18
CA GLY A 22 14.46 -1.43 -15.36
C GLY A 22 13.24 -0.67 -14.83
N ARG A 23 12.24 -1.37 -14.28
CA ARG A 23 11.05 -0.75 -13.66
C ARG A 23 11.30 -0.41 -12.19
N TYR A 24 10.50 0.48 -11.64
CA TYR A 24 10.50 0.76 -10.20
C TYR A 24 9.35 0.03 -9.53
N GLU A 25 9.62 -0.57 -8.38
CA GLU A 25 8.66 -1.26 -7.56
C GLU A 25 8.56 -0.54 -6.20
N ALA A 26 7.37 -0.03 -5.89
CA ALA A 26 7.01 0.57 -4.63
C ALA A 26 6.25 -0.45 -3.78
N ARG A 27 6.66 -0.63 -2.53
CA ARG A 27 6.01 -1.54 -1.57
C ARG A 27 5.78 -0.85 -0.23
N THR A 28 4.64 -1.13 0.38
CA THR A 28 4.33 -0.70 1.75
C THR A 28 3.43 -1.72 2.45
N ARG A 29 3.40 -1.66 3.78
CA ARG A 29 2.39 -2.38 4.57
C ARG A 29 1.22 -1.44 4.83
N TYR A 30 0.05 -1.86 4.39
CA TYR A 30 -1.21 -1.16 4.63
C TYR A 30 -2.01 -1.93 5.67
N ARG A 31 -2.51 -1.21 6.67
CA ARG A 31 -3.38 -1.79 7.69
C ARG A 31 -4.82 -1.65 7.22
N ASP A 32 -5.34 -2.78 6.79
CA ASP A 32 -6.72 -2.89 6.32
C ASP A 32 -7.68 -2.74 7.50
N TRP A 33 -8.94 -2.44 7.21
CA TRP A 33 -10.00 -2.22 8.22
C TRP A 33 -10.28 -3.44 9.09
N ASP A 34 -9.98 -4.64 8.58
CA ASP A 34 -10.02 -5.92 9.30
C ASP A 34 -8.91 -6.04 10.37
N GLY A 35 -8.05 -5.02 10.49
CA GLY A 35 -6.93 -4.96 11.42
C GLY A 35 -5.67 -5.64 10.93
N HIS A 36 -5.71 -6.33 9.78
CA HIS A 36 -4.57 -7.04 9.21
C HIS A 36 -3.68 -6.12 8.37
N ALA A 37 -2.37 -6.21 8.62
CA ALA A 37 -1.37 -5.55 7.80
C ALA A 37 -1.06 -6.40 6.57
N ARG A 38 -1.43 -5.92 5.38
CA ARG A 38 -1.15 -6.58 4.10
C ARG A 38 -0.02 -5.86 3.36
N LEU A 39 0.89 -6.62 2.77
CA LEU A 39 1.92 -6.06 1.90
C LEU A 39 1.28 -5.68 0.56
N VAL A 40 1.36 -4.40 0.21
CA VAL A 40 0.88 -3.87 -1.07
C VAL A 40 2.09 -3.44 -1.87
N GLN A 41 2.11 -3.84 -3.14
CA GLN A 41 3.17 -3.54 -4.08
C GLN A 41 2.58 -3.02 -5.40
N ALA A 42 3.29 -2.08 -6.01
CA ALA A 42 2.99 -1.53 -7.32
C ALA A 42 4.27 -1.28 -8.09
N SER A 43 4.22 -1.52 -9.40
CA SER A 43 5.32 -1.23 -10.32
C SER A 43 5.01 -0.01 -11.18
N GLY A 44 6.02 0.77 -11.54
CA GLY A 44 5.93 1.89 -12.45
C GLY A 44 7.19 2.07 -13.30
N THR A 45 7.11 2.98 -14.26
CA THR A 45 8.26 3.34 -15.12
C THR A 45 9.28 4.20 -14.40
N THR A 46 8.89 4.93 -13.36
CA THR A 46 9.75 5.74 -12.50
C THR A 46 9.40 5.51 -11.03
N ALA A 47 10.30 5.89 -10.10
CA ALA A 47 10.04 5.77 -8.66
C ALA A 47 8.74 6.48 -8.25
N ASN A 48 8.54 7.70 -8.76
CA ASN A 48 7.35 8.50 -8.48
C ASN A 48 6.08 7.91 -9.12
N ALA A 49 6.18 7.32 -10.32
CA ALA A 49 5.06 6.61 -10.94
C ALA A 49 4.67 5.35 -10.16
N ALA A 50 5.66 4.59 -9.65
CA ALA A 50 5.41 3.43 -8.82
C ALA A 50 4.74 3.82 -7.50
N GLU A 51 5.18 4.92 -6.88
CA GLU A 51 4.55 5.46 -5.66
C GLU A 51 3.11 5.94 -5.91
N ARG A 52 2.86 6.68 -6.99
CA ARG A 52 1.49 7.08 -7.36
C ARG A 52 0.59 5.88 -7.61
N ALA A 53 1.08 4.88 -8.33
CA ALA A 53 0.33 3.64 -8.57
C ALA A 53 0.04 2.88 -7.27
N LEU A 54 0.99 2.87 -6.33
CA LEU A 54 0.80 2.29 -5.00
C LEU A 54 -0.28 3.05 -4.23
N LYS A 55 -0.19 4.38 -4.15
CA LYS A 55 -1.19 5.23 -3.48
C LYS A 55 -2.59 5.05 -4.07
N ALA A 56 -2.71 4.97 -5.39
CA ALA A 56 -3.99 4.69 -6.06
C ALA A 56 -4.53 3.31 -5.69
N LYS A 57 -3.69 2.27 -5.64
CA LYS A 57 -4.08 0.92 -5.18
C LYS A 57 -4.58 0.93 -3.74
N LEU A 58 -3.92 1.68 -2.86
CA LEU A 58 -4.31 1.81 -1.46
C LEU A 58 -5.67 2.51 -1.31
N ALA A 59 -5.88 3.62 -2.03
CA ALA A 59 -7.15 4.34 -2.04
C ALA A 59 -8.31 3.46 -2.54
N ASN A 60 -8.10 2.63 -3.56
CA ASN A 60 -9.12 1.70 -4.04
C ASN A 60 -9.43 0.60 -3.01
N ARG A 61 -8.44 0.17 -2.22
CA ARG A 61 -8.61 -0.90 -1.22
C ARG A 61 -9.39 -0.42 0.00
N ASP A 62 -9.18 0.84 0.38
CA ASP A 62 -9.97 1.56 1.38
C ASP A 62 -11.45 1.60 0.98
N LEU A 63 -11.73 1.88 -0.30
CA LEU A 63 -13.09 1.97 -0.85
C LEU A 63 -13.80 0.60 -0.98
N PHE A 64 -13.08 -0.50 -1.24
CA PHE A 64 -13.67 -1.82 -1.52
C PHE A 64 -13.87 -2.72 -0.29
N SER A 65 -13.91 -2.10 0.89
CA SER A 65 -13.93 -2.72 2.21
C SER A 65 -15.30 -3.30 2.66
N ASN A 66 -16.14 -3.81 1.75
CA ASN A 66 -17.18 -4.79 2.13
C ASN A 66 -17.76 -5.48 0.87
N PRO A 67 -17.74 -6.81 0.82
CA PRO A 67 -19.03 -7.49 0.81
C PRO A 67 -19.19 -8.27 2.12
N PRO A 68 -20.40 -8.28 2.71
CA PRO A 68 -20.69 -9.10 3.89
C PRO A 68 -20.46 -10.55 3.50
N THR A 69 -19.35 -11.12 3.97
CA THR A 69 -19.13 -12.55 3.83
C THR A 69 -19.96 -13.22 4.90
N GLN A 70 -21.12 -13.74 4.48
CA GLN A 70 -21.99 -14.62 5.26
C GLN A 70 -21.17 -15.71 5.92
N ARG A 71 -21.34 -15.89 7.24
CA ARG A 71 -21.61 -17.17 7.90
C ARG A 71 -21.95 -16.97 9.37
#